data_AF-A0A9W4S4Q6-F1
#
_entry.id   AF-A0A9W4S4Q6-F1
#
_cell.length_a   1.000
_cell.length_b   1.000
_cell.length_c   1.000
_cell.angle_alpha   90.00
_cell.angle_beta   90.00
_cell.angle_gamma   90.00
#
_symmetry.space_group_name_H-M   'P 1'
#
loop_
_entity.id
_entity.type
_entity.pdbx_description
1 polymer ?
#
loop_
_entity_poly.entity_id
_entity_poly.type
_entity_poly.pdbx_seq_one_letter_code
_entity_poly.pdbx_strand_id
1 'polypeptide(L)'
;MADSSKAPRSPTGSPPAEKTTSPERSKTASPKSKTASPATPGSPEAVAPQVDNNIEVDNTTGAATIVTDDQLSACTASVTSSVLDYPTEHGRRYHAFRAGAYYGPNDERELDCLDFLSALIVKTVGKLYYAPLEQDKTNRILDIGTGTGIWAIEVAEFFPNAEIIGNDLGATQETWVPPNVKFEVDDVESPWVGRSYDYIFCRSMAGAIADWPKLVNNIFA
;
A
#
# COMPACT_ATOMS: atom_id res chain seq x y z
N MET A 1 -37.75 -59.73 1.68
CA MET A 1 -37.99 -60.54 2.89
C MET A 1 -36.83 -60.32 3.83
N ALA A 2 -37.12 -59.80 5.03
CA ALA A 2 -36.36 -59.91 6.30
C ALA A 2 -34.88 -59.42 6.36
N ASP A 3 -34.34 -58.86 7.43
CA ASP A 3 -34.85 -58.29 8.69
C ASP A 3 -33.65 -57.64 9.44
N SER A 4 -33.93 -56.52 10.10
CA SER A 4 -33.39 -55.96 11.35
C SER A 4 -31.92 -56.04 11.82
N SER A 5 -31.40 -54.83 12.09
CA SER A 5 -30.87 -54.35 13.39
C SER A 5 -29.59 -54.97 14.00
N LYS A 6 -28.59 -54.13 14.33
CA LYS A 6 -28.35 -53.56 15.69
C LYS A 6 -27.03 -52.76 15.71
N ALA A 7 -27.09 -51.56 16.28
CA ALA A 7 -25.93 -50.76 16.68
C ALA A 7 -25.27 -51.32 17.96
N PRO A 8 -24.03 -50.88 18.26
CA PRO A 8 -23.71 -50.54 19.65
C PRO A 8 -23.07 -49.15 19.83
N ARG A 9 -23.65 -48.49 20.83
CA ARG A 9 -23.29 -47.36 21.68
C ARG A 9 -21.83 -46.87 21.75
N SER A 10 -21.77 -45.55 21.89
CA SER A 10 -20.69 -44.65 22.32
C SER A 10 -19.96 -45.05 23.63
N PRO A 11 -18.66 -44.77 23.73
CA PRO A 11 -18.01 -44.47 24.99
C PRO A 11 -17.86 -42.95 25.20
N THR A 12 -18.55 -42.47 26.23
CA THR A 12 -18.26 -41.24 26.96
C THR A 12 -16.90 -41.33 27.66
N GLY A 13 -16.05 -40.32 27.48
CA GLY A 13 -14.80 -40.19 28.22
C GLY A 13 -14.06 -38.91 27.83
N SER A 14 -14.37 -37.80 28.50
CA SER A 14 -13.62 -36.54 28.40
C SER A 14 -12.27 -36.69 29.10
N PRO A 15 -11.12 -36.37 28.45
CA PRO A 15 -9.85 -36.25 29.15
C PRO A 15 -9.74 -34.90 29.90
N PRO A 16 -8.93 -34.82 30.98
CA PRO A 16 -8.88 -33.66 31.86
C PRO A 16 -8.16 -32.47 31.21
N ALA A 17 -8.59 -31.27 31.59
CA ALA A 17 -8.00 -30.00 31.19
C ALA A 17 -6.52 -29.89 31.61
N GLU A 18 -5.63 -29.88 30.63
CA GLU A 18 -4.23 -29.50 30.80
C GLU A 18 -4.15 -27.97 30.89
N LYS A 19 -3.72 -27.47 32.05
CA LYS A 19 -3.39 -26.05 32.26
C LYS A 19 -2.15 -25.72 31.45
N THR A 20 -2.33 -25.24 30.22
CA THR A 20 -1.27 -24.59 29.46
C THR A 20 -1.13 -23.15 29.96
N THR A 21 -0.01 -22.89 30.60
CA THR A 21 0.44 -21.57 31.05
C THR A 21 0.66 -20.66 29.84
N SER A 22 -0.02 -19.52 29.80
CA SER A 22 0.25 -18.45 28.83
C SER A 22 1.69 -17.94 28.99
N PRO A 23 2.46 -17.75 27.89
CA PRO A 23 3.72 -17.02 27.98
C PRO A 23 3.44 -15.54 28.29
N GLU A 24 4.19 -15.04 29.25
CA GLU A 24 4.11 -13.71 29.84
C GLU A 24 4.42 -12.61 28.83
N ARG A 25 3.55 -11.59 28.80
CA ARG A 25 3.68 -10.36 28.02
C ARG A 25 4.96 -9.63 28.45
N SER A 26 6.00 -9.67 27.63
CA SER A 26 7.20 -8.86 27.85
C SER A 26 6.83 -7.37 27.81
N LYS A 27 6.98 -6.71 28.97
CA LYS A 27 6.81 -5.26 29.13
C LYS A 27 8.13 -4.60 28.75
N THR A 28 8.26 -4.16 27.50
CA THR A 28 9.35 -3.25 27.12
C THR A 28 8.90 -1.81 27.37
N ALA A 29 9.70 -1.10 28.16
CA ALA A 29 9.40 0.21 28.73
C ALA A 29 9.35 1.32 27.69
N SER A 30 8.31 2.15 27.74
CA SER A 30 8.26 3.46 27.07
C SER A 30 9.23 4.43 27.76
N PRO A 31 10.08 5.18 27.01
CA PRO A 31 10.85 6.26 27.61
C PRO A 31 9.93 7.45 27.92
N LYS A 32 9.89 7.83 29.20
CA LYS A 32 9.29 9.06 29.70
C LYS A 32 10.08 10.26 29.15
N SER A 33 9.43 11.18 28.44
CA SER A 33 9.94 12.54 28.28
C SER A 33 8.97 13.53 28.93
N LYS A 34 9.55 14.47 29.66
CA LYS A 34 8.91 15.35 30.64
C LYS A 34 8.26 16.54 29.96
N THR A 35 7.08 16.89 30.48
CA THR A 35 6.37 18.17 30.30
C THR A 35 7.28 19.37 30.57
N ALA A 36 7.22 20.39 29.70
CA ALA A 36 7.25 21.80 30.09
C ALA A 36 6.87 22.69 28.89
N SER A 37 5.68 23.30 28.91
CA SER A 37 5.44 24.59 28.24
C SER A 37 5.99 25.72 29.11
N PRO A 38 6.47 26.81 28.51
CA PRO A 38 5.91 28.10 28.89
C PRO A 38 5.71 29.08 27.71
N ALA A 39 4.93 30.11 28.02
CA ALA A 39 4.31 31.11 27.16
C ALA A 39 5.27 32.12 26.46
N THR A 40 4.81 32.63 25.32
CA THR A 40 5.17 33.90 24.64
C THR A 40 4.79 35.10 25.56
N PRO A 41 5.33 36.35 25.47
CA PRO A 41 5.65 37.06 24.22
C PRO A 41 6.87 38.02 24.20
N GLY A 42 7.32 38.35 22.98
CA GLY A 42 8.20 39.51 22.73
C GLY A 42 8.99 39.42 21.43
N SER A 43 8.52 40.08 20.36
CA SER A 43 9.37 40.55 19.25
C SER A 43 10.04 41.87 19.69
N PRO A 44 11.26 42.19 19.21
CA PRO A 44 11.35 42.84 17.90
C PRO A 44 12.57 42.45 17.03
N GLU A 45 12.39 42.79 15.75
CA GLU A 45 13.38 43.28 14.79
C GLU A 45 14.25 42.33 13.95
N ALA A 46 14.28 42.71 12.67
CA ALA A 46 14.76 42.02 11.50
C ALA A 46 16.27 42.14 11.30
N VAL A 47 16.89 41.08 10.76
CA VAL A 47 18.02 41.19 9.83
C VAL A 47 17.95 39.98 8.86
N ALA A 48 17.77 40.27 7.57
CA ALA A 48 17.91 39.27 6.50
C ALA A 48 19.39 39.17 6.09
N PRO A 49 19.97 37.97 5.93
CA PRO A 49 21.27 37.82 5.27
C PRO A 49 21.10 37.80 3.75
N GLN A 50 21.79 38.71 3.07
CA GLN A 50 21.92 38.76 1.62
C GLN A 50 22.79 37.58 1.15
N VAL A 51 22.31 36.82 0.16
CA VAL A 51 23.09 35.78 -0.51
C VAL A 51 23.47 36.30 -1.88
N ASP A 52 24.75 36.65 -2.03
CA ASP A 52 25.40 36.90 -3.32
C ASP A 52 25.53 35.56 -4.06
N ASN A 53 24.85 35.41 -5.19
CA ASN A 53 25.06 34.34 -6.16
C ASN A 53 25.27 34.96 -7.54
N ASN A 54 26.48 35.48 -7.79
CA ASN A 54 26.96 35.77 -9.14
C ASN A 54 27.49 34.47 -9.77
N ILE A 55 26.71 33.87 -10.66
CA ILE A 55 27.22 32.96 -11.69
C ILE A 55 26.54 33.33 -13.00
N GLU A 56 27.27 34.02 -13.88
CA GLU A 56 26.91 34.17 -15.28
C GLU A 56 27.26 32.89 -16.05
N VAL A 57 26.32 32.38 -16.86
CA VAL A 57 26.61 31.41 -17.92
C VAL A 57 26.05 31.97 -19.22
N ASP A 58 26.97 32.20 -20.16
CA ASP A 58 26.76 32.74 -21.49
C ASP A 58 25.93 31.79 -22.39
N ASN A 59 25.21 32.39 -23.33
CA ASN A 59 24.13 31.80 -24.09
C ASN A 59 24.65 31.11 -25.37
N THR A 60 23.79 30.25 -25.95
CA THR A 60 23.80 29.69 -27.31
C THR A 60 24.64 28.44 -27.61
N THR A 61 23.95 27.33 -27.92
CA THR A 61 23.84 26.75 -29.28
C THR A 61 22.90 25.53 -29.23
N GLY A 62 22.00 25.44 -30.22
CA GLY A 62 20.86 24.50 -30.23
C GLY A 62 21.23 23.02 -30.14
N ALA A 63 20.42 22.29 -29.37
CA ALA A 63 20.40 20.83 -29.37
C ALA A 63 18.98 20.39 -29.01
N ALA A 64 18.54 19.30 -29.65
CA ALA A 64 17.27 18.64 -29.42
C ALA A 64 17.00 18.50 -27.91
N THR A 65 15.72 18.67 -27.53
CA THR A 65 15.24 18.42 -26.17
C THR A 65 15.47 16.95 -25.84
N ILE A 66 16.67 16.61 -25.36
CA ILE A 66 16.93 15.37 -24.67
C ILE A 66 16.17 15.54 -23.35
N VAL A 67 14.96 15.00 -23.31
CA VAL A 67 14.25 14.81 -22.05
C VAL A 67 15.12 13.85 -21.25
N THR A 68 15.86 14.39 -20.28
CA THR A 68 16.64 13.59 -19.35
C THR A 68 15.68 12.85 -18.43
N ASP A 69 16.03 11.61 -18.09
CA ASP A 69 15.26 10.72 -17.20
C ASP A 69 14.92 11.39 -15.85
N ASP A 70 15.75 12.34 -15.42
CA ASP A 70 15.57 13.17 -14.22
C ASP A 70 14.26 13.99 -14.21
N GLN A 71 13.70 14.36 -15.36
CA GLN A 71 12.43 15.10 -15.43
C GLN A 71 11.20 14.21 -15.24
N LEU A 72 11.30 12.89 -15.48
CA LEU A 72 10.22 11.94 -15.23
C LEU A 72 10.24 11.42 -13.78
N SER A 73 11.42 11.41 -13.15
CA SER A 73 11.65 11.04 -11.75
C SER A 73 11.01 12.00 -10.73
N ALA A 74 10.67 13.22 -11.15
CA ALA A 74 10.12 14.27 -10.29
C ALA A 74 8.69 14.01 -9.77
N CYS A 75 8.01 12.94 -10.21
CA CYS A 75 6.62 12.66 -9.84
C CYS A 75 6.46 11.83 -8.56
N THR A 76 7.55 11.32 -7.98
CA THR A 76 7.53 10.51 -6.74
C THR A 76 8.22 11.28 -5.62
N ALA A 77 7.42 11.83 -4.70
CA ALA A 77 7.90 12.44 -3.47
C ALA A 77 7.82 11.43 -2.32
N SER A 78 8.69 11.60 -1.31
CA SER A 78 8.56 10.85 -0.06
C SER A 78 7.21 11.13 0.61
N VAL A 79 6.66 10.12 1.28
CA VAL A 79 5.39 10.23 2.03
C VAL A 79 5.47 11.40 3.02
N THR A 80 4.54 12.34 2.91
CA THR A 80 4.45 13.50 3.82
C THR A 80 3.81 13.09 5.14
N SER A 81 4.15 13.78 6.23
CA SER A 81 3.59 13.47 7.56
C SER A 81 2.06 13.54 7.60
N SER A 82 1.43 14.37 6.75
CA SER A 82 -0.02 14.48 6.64
C SER A 82 -0.70 13.22 6.08
N VAL A 83 -0.01 12.43 5.26
CA VAL A 83 -0.56 11.17 4.73
C VAL A 83 -0.67 10.10 5.82
N LEU A 84 0.15 10.21 6.87
CA LEU A 84 0.19 9.30 8.02
C LEU A 84 -0.68 9.77 9.20
N ASP A 85 -1.31 10.94 9.10
CA ASP A 85 -2.18 11.50 10.15
C ASP A 85 -3.58 10.89 10.10
N TYR A 86 -3.64 9.58 10.38
CA TYR A 86 -4.84 8.76 10.19
C TYR A 86 -5.99 9.15 11.13
N PRO A 87 -7.16 9.59 10.61
CA PRO A 87 -8.32 9.85 11.44
C PRO A 87 -8.86 8.56 12.08
N THR A 88 -9.44 8.72 13.27
CA THR A 88 -10.11 7.62 14.00
C THR A 88 -11.56 8.00 14.23
N GLU A 89 -12.48 7.16 13.78
CA GLU A 89 -13.92 7.34 13.95
C GLU A 89 -14.56 6.05 14.47
N HIS A 90 -15.41 6.17 15.50
CA HIS A 90 -16.09 5.02 16.13
C HIS A 90 -15.15 3.87 16.55
N GLY A 91 -13.89 4.19 16.89
CA GLY A 91 -12.88 3.20 17.27
C GLY A 91 -12.24 2.44 16.10
N ARG A 92 -12.44 2.88 14.86
CA ARG A 92 -11.78 2.37 13.65
C ARG A 92 -10.85 3.45 13.07
N ARG A 93 -9.71 3.05 12.49
CA ARG A 93 -8.76 3.96 11.84
C ARG A 93 -9.06 4.04 10.34
N TYR A 94 -8.90 5.21 9.72
CA TYR A 94 -9.10 5.43 8.29
C TYR A 94 -7.90 6.16 7.67
N HIS A 95 -7.80 6.13 6.35
CA HIS A 95 -6.76 6.83 5.57
C HIS A 95 -6.93 8.36 5.64
N ALA A 96 -5.80 9.07 5.63
CA ALA A 96 -5.77 10.53 5.69
C ALA A 96 -5.74 11.18 4.30
N PHE A 97 -4.98 10.58 3.37
CA PHE A 97 -4.90 11.07 2.00
C PHE A 97 -6.24 10.90 1.29
N ARG A 98 -6.77 12.00 0.71
CA ARG A 98 -8.14 12.04 0.16
C ARG A 98 -9.19 11.48 1.12
N ALA A 99 -9.17 11.96 2.37
CA ALA A 99 -10.14 11.60 3.38
C ALA A 99 -11.58 11.61 2.82
N GLY A 100 -12.31 10.52 3.02
CA GLY A 100 -13.68 10.32 2.52
C GLY A 100 -13.80 9.75 1.10
N ALA A 101 -12.71 9.60 0.34
CA ALA A 101 -12.73 8.98 -0.99
C ALA A 101 -12.99 7.46 -0.95
N TYR A 102 -12.58 6.80 0.14
CA TYR A 102 -12.84 5.39 0.39
C TYR A 102 -13.56 5.24 1.73
N TYR A 103 -14.48 4.28 1.82
CA TYR A 103 -15.35 4.11 2.99
C TYR A 103 -14.81 3.11 4.02
N GLY A 104 -13.85 2.27 3.62
CA GLY A 104 -13.33 1.20 4.46
C GLY A 104 -12.27 1.70 5.45
N PRO A 105 -12.18 1.09 6.65
CA PRO A 105 -11.11 1.37 7.61
C PRO A 105 -9.75 0.82 7.13
N ASN A 106 -8.66 1.25 7.76
CA ASN A 106 -7.29 0.78 7.52
C ASN A 106 -6.56 0.38 8.83
N ASP A 107 -7.32 -0.01 9.85
CA ASP A 107 -6.76 -0.56 11.09
C ASP A 107 -6.27 -2.01 10.92
N GLU A 108 -5.50 -2.48 11.90
CA GLU A 108 -4.84 -3.80 11.86
C GLU A 108 -5.82 -4.94 11.61
N ARG A 109 -7.03 -4.83 12.18
CA ARG A 109 -8.09 -5.82 11.96
C ARG A 109 -8.53 -5.89 10.50
N GLU A 110 -8.66 -4.75 9.83
CA GLU A 110 -9.04 -4.74 8.40
C GLU A 110 -7.90 -5.25 7.53
N LEU A 111 -6.66 -4.87 7.83
CA LEU A 111 -5.48 -5.36 7.12
C LEU A 111 -5.35 -6.89 7.24
N ASP A 112 -5.54 -7.46 8.43
CA ASP A 112 -5.60 -8.91 8.64
C ASP A 112 -6.72 -9.58 7.81
N CYS A 113 -7.87 -8.91 7.68
CA CYS A 113 -8.99 -9.40 6.87
C CYS A 113 -8.64 -9.40 5.37
N LEU A 114 -7.97 -8.35 4.88
CA LEU A 114 -7.50 -8.25 3.51
C LEU A 114 -6.46 -9.33 3.19
N ASP A 115 -5.53 -9.59 4.09
CA ASP A 115 -4.52 -10.63 3.93
C ASP A 115 -5.16 -12.02 3.86
N PHE A 116 -6.10 -12.30 4.76
CA PHE A 116 -6.86 -13.54 4.73
C PHE A 116 -7.66 -13.71 3.43
N LEU A 117 -8.33 -12.64 2.98
CA LEU A 117 -9.09 -12.67 1.73
C LEU A 117 -8.17 -12.89 0.52
N SER A 118 -7.02 -12.23 0.47
CA SER A 118 -6.02 -12.43 -0.58
C SER A 118 -5.59 -13.89 -0.64
N ALA A 119 -5.18 -14.47 0.49
CA ALA A 119 -4.76 -15.86 0.59
C ALA A 119 -5.88 -16.83 0.18
N LEU A 120 -7.12 -16.58 0.59
CA LEU A 120 -8.29 -17.39 0.22
C LEU A 120 -8.53 -17.36 -1.28
N ILE A 121 -8.49 -16.18 -1.90
CA ILE A 121 -8.69 -16.03 -3.35
C ILE A 121 -7.59 -16.76 -4.10
N VAL A 122 -6.32 -16.50 -3.79
CA VAL A 122 -5.18 -17.13 -4.48
C VAL A 122 -5.24 -18.65 -4.33
N LYS A 123 -5.60 -19.17 -3.15
CA LYS A 123 -5.74 -20.62 -2.91
C LYS A 123 -6.90 -21.24 -3.67
N THR A 124 -8.00 -20.51 -3.86
CA THR A 124 -9.19 -20.99 -4.58
C THR A 124 -8.98 -20.95 -6.09
N VAL A 125 -8.34 -19.89 -6.58
CA VAL A 125 -8.09 -19.62 -8.00
C VAL A 125 -6.87 -20.41 -8.49
N GLY A 126 -5.88 -20.62 -7.63
CA GLY A 126 -4.68 -21.41 -7.89
C GLY A 126 -3.56 -20.69 -8.64
N LYS A 127 -3.75 -19.40 -8.99
CA LYS A 127 -2.75 -18.55 -9.64
C LYS A 127 -2.86 -17.11 -9.16
N LEU A 128 -1.74 -16.38 -9.18
CA LEU A 128 -1.71 -14.93 -8.90
C LEU A 128 -2.25 -14.10 -10.06
N TYR A 129 -2.06 -14.57 -11.29
CA TYR A 129 -2.54 -13.93 -12.51
C TYR A 129 -2.87 -14.98 -13.59
N TYR A 130 -3.76 -14.62 -14.53
CA TYR A 130 -4.12 -15.45 -15.67
C TYR A 130 -3.77 -14.84 -17.03
N ALA A 131 -3.40 -13.57 -17.05
CA ALA A 131 -2.99 -12.92 -18.29
C ALA A 131 -1.80 -13.70 -18.90
N PRO A 132 -1.81 -13.94 -20.23
CA PRO A 132 -0.75 -14.70 -20.91
C PRO A 132 0.50 -13.82 -21.11
N LEU A 133 1.14 -13.46 -19.99
CA LEU A 133 2.30 -12.57 -19.97
C LEU A 133 3.58 -13.33 -20.27
N GLU A 134 4.44 -12.73 -21.08
CA GLU A 134 5.82 -13.19 -21.27
C GLU A 134 6.72 -12.50 -20.24
N GLN A 135 7.30 -13.28 -19.31
CA GLN A 135 8.08 -12.75 -18.20
C GLN A 135 9.25 -11.86 -18.66
N ASP A 136 9.93 -12.24 -19.75
CA ASP A 136 11.08 -11.50 -20.29
C ASP A 136 10.70 -10.22 -21.04
N LYS A 137 9.43 -10.05 -21.42
CA LYS A 137 8.94 -8.86 -22.15
C LYS A 137 8.10 -7.93 -21.30
N THR A 138 7.72 -8.37 -20.11
CA THR A 138 6.92 -7.58 -19.17
C THR A 138 7.88 -6.76 -18.32
N ASN A 139 7.86 -5.45 -18.47
CA ASN A 139 8.80 -4.52 -17.83
C ASN A 139 8.11 -3.60 -16.82
N ARG A 140 6.82 -3.33 -16.96
CA ARG A 140 6.07 -2.46 -16.04
C ARG A 140 4.73 -3.07 -15.67
N ILE A 141 4.49 -3.24 -14.38
CA ILE A 141 3.25 -3.79 -13.82
C ILE A 141 2.67 -2.80 -12.80
N LEU A 142 1.37 -2.57 -12.88
CA LEU A 142 0.62 -1.80 -11.88
C LEU A 142 -0.33 -2.72 -11.10
N ASP A 143 -0.34 -2.60 -9.79
CA ASP A 143 -1.35 -3.18 -8.89
C ASP A 143 -2.25 -2.07 -8.34
N ILE A 144 -3.48 -1.98 -8.85
CA ILE A 144 -4.47 -0.97 -8.48
C ILE A 144 -5.15 -1.38 -7.17
N GLY A 145 -5.08 -0.49 -6.17
CA GLY A 145 -5.63 -0.75 -4.84
C GLY A 145 -4.90 -1.91 -4.17
N THR A 146 -3.56 -1.80 -4.11
CA THR A 146 -2.68 -2.88 -3.66
C THR A 146 -2.96 -3.33 -2.22
N GLY A 147 -3.62 -2.48 -1.42
CA GLY A 147 -3.96 -2.78 -0.03
C GLY A 147 -2.71 -3.00 0.81
N THR A 148 -2.55 -4.20 1.34
CA THR A 148 -1.35 -4.61 2.11
C THR A 148 -0.12 -4.83 1.24
N GLY A 149 -0.29 -4.95 -0.09
CA GLY A 149 0.81 -5.13 -1.03
C GLY A 149 1.23 -6.57 -1.26
N ILE A 150 0.58 -7.55 -0.62
CA ILE A 150 0.95 -8.98 -0.71
C ILE A 150 1.00 -9.45 -2.16
N TRP A 151 0.02 -9.09 -2.99
CA TRP A 151 -0.01 -9.53 -4.38
C TRP A 151 1.19 -8.97 -5.16
N ALA A 152 1.49 -7.68 -5.03
CA ALA A 152 2.62 -7.04 -5.67
C ALA A 152 3.96 -7.67 -5.25
N ILE A 153 4.11 -8.02 -3.97
CA ILE A 153 5.29 -8.70 -3.44
C ILE A 153 5.42 -10.12 -4.00
N GLU A 154 4.34 -10.90 -3.99
CA GLU A 154 4.36 -12.28 -4.48
C GLU A 154 4.57 -12.35 -6.00
N VAL A 155 4.00 -11.43 -6.78
CA VAL A 155 4.15 -11.42 -8.24
C VAL A 155 5.56 -11.02 -8.66
N ALA A 156 6.29 -10.29 -7.82
CA ALA A 156 7.65 -9.83 -8.10
C ALA A 156 8.64 -10.96 -8.34
N GLU A 157 8.45 -12.11 -7.70
CA GLU A 157 9.28 -13.29 -7.92
C GLU A 157 9.16 -13.85 -9.35
N PHE A 158 8.00 -13.65 -9.99
CA PHE A 158 7.74 -14.12 -11.36
C PHE A 158 8.23 -13.16 -12.44
N PHE A 159 8.45 -11.89 -12.09
CA PHE A 159 8.85 -10.85 -13.02
C PHE A 159 10.06 -10.08 -12.47
N PRO A 160 11.24 -10.72 -12.36
CA PRO A 160 12.42 -10.10 -11.74
C PRO A 160 12.94 -8.86 -12.49
N ASN A 161 12.59 -8.72 -13.77
CA ASN A 161 12.98 -7.59 -14.62
C ASN A 161 11.90 -6.50 -14.69
N ALA A 162 10.70 -6.74 -14.15
CA ALA A 162 9.62 -5.77 -14.19
C ALA A 162 9.66 -4.86 -12.97
N GLU A 163 9.47 -3.56 -13.19
CA GLU A 163 9.07 -2.62 -12.15
C GLU A 163 7.59 -2.85 -11.81
N ILE A 164 7.33 -3.15 -10.54
CA ILE A 164 5.97 -3.35 -10.01
C ILE A 164 5.64 -2.17 -9.12
N ILE A 165 4.56 -1.48 -9.45
CA ILE A 165 4.05 -0.35 -8.67
C ILE A 165 2.74 -0.79 -8.03
N GLY A 166 2.68 -0.78 -6.70
CA GLY A 166 1.41 -0.89 -5.97
C GLY A 166 0.89 0.50 -5.64
N ASN A 167 -0.32 0.80 -6.11
CA ASN A 167 -1.00 2.08 -5.89
C ASN A 167 -2.12 1.90 -4.86
N ASP A 168 -2.14 2.76 -3.84
CA ASP A 168 -3.23 2.78 -2.84
C ASP A 168 -3.39 4.18 -2.23
N LEU A 169 -4.55 4.45 -1.63
CA LEU A 169 -4.77 5.66 -0.84
C LEU A 169 -4.10 5.57 0.54
N GLY A 170 -3.91 4.36 1.07
CA GLY A 170 -3.31 4.09 2.37
C GLY A 170 -1.80 3.84 2.28
N ALA A 171 -1.05 4.36 3.25
CA ALA A 171 0.37 4.07 3.42
C ALA A 171 0.56 3.01 4.52
N THR A 172 0.04 1.80 4.30
CA THR A 172 0.01 0.70 5.28
C THR A 172 0.88 -0.50 4.90
N GLN A 173 1.61 -0.40 3.79
CA GLN A 173 2.42 -1.49 3.24
C GLN A 173 3.73 -1.68 4.01
N GLU A 174 4.32 -2.88 3.87
CA GLU A 174 5.61 -3.19 4.49
C GLU A 174 6.74 -2.31 3.94
N THR A 175 7.68 -1.95 4.81
CA THR A 175 8.86 -1.17 4.40
C THR A 175 9.92 -2.03 3.70
N TRP A 176 9.92 -3.33 3.98
CA TRP A 176 10.82 -4.28 3.33
C TRP A 176 10.09 -4.97 2.18
N VAL A 177 10.49 -4.67 0.96
CA VAL A 177 9.89 -5.19 -0.26
C VAL A 177 10.98 -5.68 -1.22
N PRO A 178 10.63 -6.54 -2.20
CA PRO A 178 11.55 -6.87 -3.29
C PRO A 178 12.08 -5.60 -3.98
N PRO A 179 13.31 -5.62 -4.51
CA PRO A 179 13.96 -4.42 -5.06
C PRO A 179 13.24 -3.84 -6.29
N ASN A 180 12.41 -4.65 -6.94
CA ASN A 180 11.61 -4.27 -8.09
C ASN A 180 10.16 -3.88 -7.75
N VAL A 181 9.80 -3.81 -6.46
CA VAL A 181 8.49 -3.36 -5.99
C VAL A 181 8.59 -1.97 -5.38
N LYS A 182 7.65 -1.10 -5.74
CA LYS A 182 7.47 0.24 -5.15
C LYS A 182 6.02 0.45 -4.79
N PHE A 183 5.77 1.10 -3.66
CA PHE A 183 4.43 1.51 -3.26
C PHE A 183 4.28 3.03 -3.39
N GLU A 184 3.20 3.44 -4.02
CA GLU A 184 2.86 4.85 -4.24
C GLU A 184 1.52 5.15 -3.57
N VAL A 185 1.52 6.15 -2.70
CA VAL A 185 0.29 6.69 -2.12
C VAL A 185 -0.28 7.70 -3.10
N ASP A 186 -1.26 7.27 -3.88
CA ASP A 186 -1.94 8.12 -4.85
C ASP A 186 -3.34 7.56 -5.14
N ASP A 187 -4.18 8.38 -5.73
CA ASP A 187 -5.51 7.98 -6.17
C ASP A 187 -5.48 7.63 -7.65
N VAL A 188 -5.77 6.37 -7.94
CA VAL A 188 -5.83 5.82 -9.29
C VAL A 188 -6.80 6.54 -10.22
N GLU A 189 -7.82 7.24 -9.70
CA GLU A 189 -8.77 8.02 -10.50
C GLU A 189 -8.21 9.41 -10.89
N SER A 190 -7.01 9.77 -10.44
CA SER A 190 -6.29 10.96 -10.87
C SER A 190 -5.83 10.86 -12.33
N PRO A 191 -5.43 11.97 -12.98
CA PRO A 191 -4.81 11.91 -14.29
C PRO A 191 -3.49 11.12 -14.25
N TRP A 192 -3.32 10.17 -15.17
CA TRP A 192 -2.09 9.38 -15.28
C TRP A 192 -1.08 10.14 -16.14
N VAL A 193 0.13 10.36 -15.63
CA VAL A 193 1.15 11.17 -16.31
C VAL A 193 2.28 10.28 -16.82
N GLY A 194 2.42 10.17 -18.14
CA GLY A 194 3.63 9.66 -18.79
C GLY A 194 4.00 8.19 -18.49
N ARG A 195 3.05 7.37 -18.02
CA ARG A 195 3.29 5.96 -17.67
C ARG A 195 2.34 5.06 -18.43
N SER A 196 2.92 4.09 -19.16
CA SER A 196 2.21 2.93 -19.69
C SER A 196 2.66 1.68 -18.93
N TYR A 197 1.77 0.70 -18.84
CA TYR A 197 2.00 -0.55 -18.15
C TYR A 197 1.75 -1.71 -19.10
N ASP A 198 2.62 -2.72 -19.05
CA ASP A 198 2.45 -3.96 -19.83
C ASP A 198 1.34 -4.83 -19.22
N TYR A 199 1.15 -4.72 -17.91
CA TYR A 199 0.09 -5.40 -17.18
C TYR A 199 -0.44 -4.53 -16.05
N ILE A 200 -1.77 -4.51 -15.92
CA ILE A 200 -2.47 -3.82 -14.84
C ILE A 200 -3.33 -4.86 -14.14
N PHE A 201 -3.03 -5.10 -12.87
CA PHE A 201 -3.82 -5.94 -11.99
C PHE A 201 -4.79 -5.07 -11.19
N CYS A 202 -6.03 -5.54 -11.10
CA CYS A 202 -7.08 -4.88 -10.33
C CYS A 202 -8.00 -5.96 -9.78
N ARG A 203 -8.13 -6.02 -8.46
CA ARG A 203 -8.94 -7.03 -7.76
C ARG A 203 -9.58 -6.40 -6.54
N SER A 204 -10.82 -6.79 -6.25
CA SER A 204 -11.54 -6.35 -5.04
C SER A 204 -11.77 -4.83 -4.93
N MET A 205 -11.76 -4.10 -6.05
CA MET A 205 -11.99 -2.65 -6.09
C MET A 205 -13.47 -2.24 -6.17
N ALA A 206 -14.39 -3.21 -6.04
CA ALA A 206 -15.81 -2.94 -6.02
C ALA A 206 -16.17 -2.05 -4.83
N GLY A 207 -16.75 -0.88 -5.09
CA GLY A 207 -17.07 0.12 -4.07
C GLY A 207 -15.91 1.07 -3.72
N ALA A 208 -14.71 0.84 -4.25
CA ALA A 208 -13.55 1.72 -4.05
C ALA A 208 -13.35 2.75 -5.17
N ILE A 209 -13.94 2.53 -6.34
CA ILE A 209 -13.83 3.40 -7.53
C ILE A 209 -15.16 4.11 -7.76
N ALA A 210 -15.11 5.44 -7.88
CA ALA A 210 -16.28 6.28 -8.14
C ALA A 210 -16.65 6.33 -9.63
N ASP A 211 -15.67 6.45 -10.52
CA ASP A 211 -15.85 6.57 -11.99
C ASP A 211 -15.06 5.48 -12.75
N TRP A 212 -15.68 4.31 -12.87
CA TRP A 212 -15.12 3.19 -13.64
C TRP A 212 -14.83 3.53 -15.11
N PRO A 213 -15.72 4.18 -15.88
CA PRO A 213 -15.41 4.62 -17.23
C PRO A 213 -14.13 5.47 -17.32
N LYS A 214 -13.95 6.42 -16.41
CA LYS A 214 -12.73 7.24 -16.36
C LYS A 214 -11.49 6.40 -16.08
N LEU A 215 -11.54 5.51 -15.09
CA LEU A 215 -10.43 4.62 -14.78
C LEU A 215 -10.05 3.74 -15.99
N VAL A 216 -11.04 3.16 -16.67
CA VAL A 216 -10.81 2.35 -17.87
C VAL A 216 -10.20 3.20 -19.00
N ASN A 217 -10.65 4.43 -19.18
CA ASN A 217 -10.05 5.33 -20.16
C ASN A 217 -8.58 5.64 -19.83
N ASN A 218 -8.24 5.86 -18.56
CA ASN A 218 -6.85 6.06 -18.14
C ASN A 218 -5.98 4.82 -18.38
N ILE A 219 -6.52 3.61 -18.14
CA ILE A 219 -5.84 2.33 -18.35
C ILE A 219 -5.43 2.12 -19.81
N PHE A 220 -6.23 2.62 -20.76
CA PHE A 220 -6.04 2.41 -22.20
C PHE A 220 -5.58 3.67 -22.96
N ALA A 221 -5.33 4.79 -22.27
CA ALA A 221 -4.84 6.03 -22.86
C ALA A 221 -3.37 5.92 -23.30
#